data_AF-A0A952WUS6-F1
#
_entry.id   AF-A0A952WUS6-F1
#
_cell.length_a   1.000
_cell.length_b   1.000
_cell.length_c   1.000
_cell.angle_alpha   90.00
_cell.angle_beta   90.00
_cell.angle_gamma   90.00
#
_symmetry.space_group_name_H-M   'P 1'
#
loop_
_entity.id
_entity.type
_entity.pdbx_description
1 polymer ?
#
loop_
_entity_poly.entity_id
_entity_poly.type
_entity_poly.pdbx_seq_one_letter_code
_entity_poly.pdbx_strand_id
1 'polypeptide(L)'
;MDERIQGNIKEGAGLDESRLNQDFIDWLRKWSTPILVVVAVLAGGYFLYGKYRTSRDAAMARAFAEYDAAVTSRNPASLLRVADEQSGKAAVPHLARLAAADLYLEAARTGIPAGMTLDPMGVLPDGVEFLTDAQKAEQLAKAAEQYGAVAQKTTGNRGMALHAIGALYGLASVAESRSEFDKAREHYTRLAEVATAAGFTIQAAAAKKRIETLDELRSMPRLYAQGEIWTPPIGATPIQVRTADGDTVTIDPTPVRSGTFEQTPRVGGGSDPATPDAPKQDEPDPDEPKPEEPKPAEPAPGE
;
A
#
# COMPACT_ATOMS: atom_id res chain seq x y z
N MET A 1 -5.83 -86.75 -28.77
CA MET A 1 -5.62 -85.54 -27.95
C MET A 1 -6.95 -84.81 -27.94
N ASP A 2 -7.83 -85.21 -27.02
CA ASP A 2 -9.14 -84.59 -26.76
C ASP A 2 -9.07 -84.02 -25.35
N GLU A 3 -8.58 -82.79 -25.23
CA GLU A 3 -8.71 -82.03 -23.98
C GLU A 3 -10.00 -81.23 -24.03
N ARG A 4 -11.05 -81.88 -23.53
CA ARG A 4 -12.30 -81.25 -23.12
C ARG A 4 -11.99 -80.32 -21.94
N ILE A 5 -11.66 -79.07 -22.22
CA ILE A 5 -11.75 -78.00 -21.21
C ILE A 5 -13.25 -77.72 -21.04
N GLN A 6 -13.89 -78.57 -20.23
CA GLN A 6 -15.14 -78.29 -19.56
C GLN A 6 -14.88 -77.10 -18.62
N GLY A 7 -15.01 -75.89 -19.17
CA GLY A 7 -15.27 -74.72 -18.36
C GLY A 7 -16.57 -74.99 -17.60
N ASN A 8 -16.46 -75.25 -16.30
CA ASN A 8 -17.56 -75.19 -15.36
C ASN A 8 -18.17 -73.78 -15.41
N ILE A 9 -19.04 -73.52 -16.38
CA ILE A 9 -20.01 -72.45 -16.28
C ILE A 9 -20.94 -72.92 -15.17
N LYS A 10 -20.77 -72.32 -13.98
CA LYS A 10 -21.75 -72.41 -12.90
C LYS A 10 -23.07 -71.88 -13.46
N GLU A 11 -23.96 -72.75 -13.92
CA GLU A 11 -25.30 -72.47 -14.47
C GLU A 11 -26.26 -71.77 -13.48
N GLY A 12 -25.79 -71.35 -12.30
CA GLY A 12 -26.52 -70.50 -11.35
C GLY A 12 -26.06 -69.04 -11.28
N ALA A 13 -24.89 -68.68 -11.82
CA ALA A 13 -24.34 -67.33 -11.65
C ALA A 13 -25.17 -66.23 -12.33
N GLY A 14 -25.78 -66.52 -13.49
CA GLY A 14 -26.66 -65.57 -14.19
C GLY A 14 -28.05 -65.42 -13.56
N LEU A 15 -28.50 -66.38 -12.75
CA LEU A 15 -29.78 -66.28 -12.01
C LEU A 15 -29.60 -65.48 -10.72
N ASP A 16 -28.47 -65.63 -10.03
CA ASP A 16 -28.13 -64.81 -8.85
C ASP A 16 -27.83 -63.35 -9.25
N GLU A 17 -27.15 -63.09 -10.37
CA GLU A 17 -26.95 -61.72 -10.89
C GLU A 17 -28.25 -61.05 -11.35
N SER A 18 -29.18 -61.82 -11.92
CA SER A 18 -30.48 -61.29 -12.36
C SER A 18 -31.41 -60.98 -11.17
N ARG A 19 -31.37 -61.80 -10.10
CA ARG A 19 -32.07 -61.49 -8.83
C ARG A 19 -31.46 -60.30 -8.11
N LEU A 20 -30.13 -60.18 -8.10
CA LEU A 20 -29.44 -59.01 -7.54
C LEU A 20 -29.88 -57.71 -8.23
N ASN A 21 -30.10 -57.76 -9.54
CA ASN A 21 -30.57 -56.61 -10.31
C ASN A 21 -32.06 -56.30 -10.06
N GLN A 22 -32.92 -57.30 -9.91
CA GLN A 22 -34.33 -57.10 -9.54
C GLN A 22 -34.48 -56.54 -8.11
N ASP A 23 -33.72 -57.07 -7.15
CA ASP A 23 -33.70 -56.57 -5.78
C ASP A 23 -33.18 -55.13 -5.71
N PHE A 24 -32.18 -54.77 -6.53
CA PHE A 24 -31.71 -53.39 -6.66
C PHE A 24 -32.79 -52.48 -7.27
N ILE A 25 -33.48 -52.93 -8.32
CA ILE A 25 -34.56 -52.16 -8.96
C ILE A 25 -35.74 -51.95 -8.00
N ASP A 26 -36.16 -52.97 -7.27
CA ASP A 26 -37.25 -52.85 -6.30
C ASP A 26 -36.87 -52.01 -5.08
N TRP A 27 -35.61 -52.12 -4.63
CA TRP A 27 -35.06 -51.23 -3.61
C TRP A 27 -35.03 -49.78 -4.08
N LEU A 28 -34.54 -49.54 -5.30
CA LEU A 28 -34.49 -48.20 -5.90
C LEU A 28 -35.91 -47.69 -6.16
N ARG A 29 -36.90 -48.52 -6.50
CA ARG A 29 -38.29 -48.08 -6.65
C ARG A 29 -38.94 -47.71 -5.31
N LYS A 30 -38.61 -48.45 -4.24
CA LYS A 30 -39.10 -48.18 -2.88
C LYS A 30 -38.47 -46.94 -2.25
N TRP A 31 -37.18 -46.70 -2.53
CA TRP A 31 -36.42 -45.59 -1.96
C TRP A 31 -36.10 -44.46 -2.95
N SER A 32 -36.53 -44.55 -4.21
CA SER A 32 -36.27 -43.57 -5.29
C SER A 32 -36.69 -42.18 -4.86
N THR A 33 -37.96 -42.02 -4.46
CA THR A 33 -38.50 -40.72 -4.09
C THR A 33 -37.75 -40.11 -2.90
N PRO A 34 -37.55 -40.79 -1.75
CA PRO A 34 -36.80 -40.20 -0.64
C PRO A 34 -35.31 -39.98 -0.96
N ILE A 35 -34.63 -40.87 -1.70
CA ILE A 35 -33.22 -40.70 -2.10
C ILE A 35 -33.08 -39.50 -3.06
N LEU A 36 -33.96 -39.37 -4.05
CA LEU A 36 -33.96 -38.25 -4.99
C LEU A 36 -34.17 -36.91 -4.26
N VAL A 37 -35.04 -36.87 -3.25
CA VAL A 37 -35.22 -35.67 -2.42
C VAL A 37 -33.94 -35.34 -1.65
N VAL A 38 -33.28 -36.33 -1.04
CA VAL A 38 -32.01 -36.11 -0.34
C VAL A 38 -30.94 -35.59 -1.31
N VAL A 39 -30.79 -36.21 -2.49
CA VAL A 39 -29.84 -35.76 -3.52
C VAL A 39 -30.17 -34.35 -3.99
N ALA A 40 -31.45 -34.02 -4.21
CA ALA A 40 -31.87 -32.68 -4.61
C ALA A 40 -31.57 -31.63 -3.53
N VAL A 41 -31.77 -31.96 -2.25
CA VAL A 41 -31.41 -31.09 -1.13
C VAL A 41 -29.90 -30.89 -1.04
N LEU A 42 -29.10 -31.95 -1.22
CA LEU A 42 -27.64 -31.85 -1.21
C LEU A 42 -27.12 -31.03 -2.40
N ALA A 43 -27.63 -31.29 -3.60
CA ALA A 43 -27.27 -30.55 -4.80
C ALA A 43 -27.68 -29.07 -4.71
N GLY A 44 -28.91 -28.81 -4.24
CA GLY A 44 -29.41 -27.46 -3.99
C GLY A 44 -28.59 -26.72 -2.94
N GLY A 45 -28.28 -27.38 -1.82
CA GLY A 45 -27.43 -26.83 -0.75
C GLY A 45 -26.02 -26.50 -1.23
N TYR A 46 -25.40 -27.39 -2.01
CA TYR A 46 -24.09 -27.15 -2.61
C TYR A 46 -24.12 -25.97 -3.60
N PHE A 47 -25.14 -25.90 -4.46
CA PHE A 47 -25.30 -24.78 -5.40
C PHE A 47 -25.49 -23.44 -4.68
N LEU A 48 -26.36 -23.39 -3.66
CA LEU A 48 -26.59 -22.21 -2.83
C LEU A 48 -25.30 -21.77 -2.11
N TYR A 49 -24.56 -22.72 -1.55
CA TYR A 49 -23.28 -22.45 -0.90
C TYR A 49 -22.23 -21.91 -1.89
N GLY A 50 -22.14 -22.52 -3.08
CA GLY A 50 -21.28 -22.06 -4.16
C GLY A 50 -21.61 -20.62 -4.57
N LYS A 51 -22.89 -20.33 -4.85
CA LYS A 51 -23.36 -18.98 -5.20
C LYS A 51 -23.08 -17.96 -4.11
N TYR A 52 -23.27 -18.34 -2.84
CA TYR A 52 -22.97 -17.48 -1.71
C TYR A 52 -21.47 -17.15 -1.63
N ARG A 53 -20.60 -18.15 -1.78
CA ARG A 53 -19.15 -17.95 -1.78
C ARG A 53 -18.70 -17.06 -2.93
N THR A 54 -19.15 -17.33 -4.16
CA THR A 54 -18.84 -16.51 -5.33
C THR A 54 -19.31 -15.07 -5.17
N SER A 55 -20.50 -14.85 -4.60
CA SER A 55 -21.00 -13.50 -4.31
C SER A 55 -20.13 -12.76 -3.29
N ARG A 56 -19.67 -13.43 -2.24
CA ARG A 56 -18.75 -12.84 -1.24
C ARG A 56 -17.39 -12.50 -1.85
N ASP A 57 -16.85 -13.39 -2.66
CA ASP A 57 -15.55 -13.19 -3.31
C ASP A 57 -15.64 -12.00 -4.31
N ALA A 58 -16.73 -11.93 -5.09
CA ALA A 58 -16.99 -10.80 -5.98
C ALA A 58 -17.19 -9.48 -5.22
N ALA A 59 -17.90 -9.50 -4.09
CA ALA A 59 -18.11 -8.32 -3.26
C ALA A 59 -16.80 -7.81 -2.62
N MET A 60 -15.86 -8.71 -2.30
CA MET A 60 -14.52 -8.38 -1.81
C MET A 60 -13.65 -7.81 -2.93
N ALA A 61 -13.63 -8.45 -4.10
CA ALA A 61 -12.89 -7.98 -5.27
C ALA A 61 -13.32 -6.56 -5.65
N ARG A 62 -14.62 -6.29 -5.65
CA ARG A 62 -15.16 -4.94 -5.88
C ARG A 62 -14.70 -3.93 -4.82
N ALA A 63 -14.68 -4.31 -3.55
CA ALA A 63 -14.24 -3.42 -2.48
C ALA A 63 -12.75 -3.03 -2.64
N PHE A 64 -11.90 -3.97 -3.01
CA PHE A 64 -10.49 -3.67 -3.32
C PHE A 64 -10.35 -2.83 -4.58
N ALA A 65 -11.11 -3.09 -5.64
CA ALA A 65 -11.09 -2.27 -6.84
C ALA A 65 -11.49 -0.80 -6.56
N GLU A 66 -12.50 -0.58 -5.72
CA GLU A 66 -12.89 0.78 -5.31
C GLU A 66 -11.83 1.45 -4.43
N TYR A 67 -11.16 0.70 -3.55
CA TYR A 67 -10.03 1.18 -2.77
C TYR A 67 -8.84 1.57 -3.67
N ASP A 68 -8.45 0.73 -4.62
CA ASP A 68 -7.32 0.99 -5.52
C ASP A 68 -7.58 2.23 -6.38
N ALA A 69 -8.82 2.41 -6.86
CA ALA A 69 -9.24 3.63 -7.56
C ALA A 69 -9.14 4.87 -6.65
N ALA A 70 -9.54 4.76 -5.39
CA ALA A 70 -9.44 5.86 -4.43
C ALA A 70 -7.97 6.19 -4.07
N VAL A 71 -7.11 5.19 -3.89
CA VAL A 71 -5.67 5.38 -3.66
C VAL A 71 -5.02 6.11 -4.84
N THR A 72 -5.36 5.71 -6.07
CA THR A 72 -4.86 6.34 -7.29
C THR A 72 -5.23 7.83 -7.36
N SER A 73 -6.44 8.19 -6.90
CA SER A 73 -6.88 9.59 -6.86
C SER A 73 -6.13 10.45 -5.84
N ARG A 74 -5.37 9.84 -4.91
CA ARG A 74 -4.70 10.48 -3.76
C ARG A 74 -5.60 11.46 -2.99
N ASN A 75 -6.92 11.27 -3.03
CA ASN A 75 -7.87 12.17 -2.35
C ASN A 75 -8.35 11.54 -1.02
N PRO A 76 -8.04 12.17 0.13
CA PRO A 76 -8.48 11.65 1.43
C PRO A 76 -10.00 11.48 1.55
N ALA A 77 -10.80 12.38 0.98
CA ALA A 77 -12.25 12.30 1.06
C ALA A 77 -12.80 11.09 0.29
N SER A 78 -12.21 10.78 -0.88
CA SER A 78 -12.55 9.57 -1.65
C SER A 78 -12.23 8.30 -0.88
N LEU A 79 -11.08 8.25 -0.21
CA LEU A 79 -10.68 7.12 0.63
C LEU A 79 -11.59 6.96 1.84
N LEU A 80 -11.96 8.04 2.52
CA LEU A 80 -12.90 7.99 3.64
C LEU A 80 -14.29 7.51 3.21
N ARG A 81 -14.77 7.98 2.05
CA ARG A 81 -16.01 7.49 1.46
C ARG A 81 -15.96 5.98 1.22
N VAL A 82 -14.88 5.46 0.63
CA VAL A 82 -14.69 4.00 0.47
C VAL A 82 -14.68 3.30 1.84
N ALA A 83 -14.06 3.90 2.86
CA ALA A 83 -14.03 3.30 4.19
C ALA A 83 -15.40 3.19 4.86
N ASP A 84 -16.31 4.11 4.55
CA ASP A 84 -17.66 4.13 5.10
C ASP A 84 -18.61 3.25 4.29
N GLU A 85 -18.57 3.34 2.96
CA GLU A 85 -19.39 2.54 2.04
C GLU A 85 -19.04 1.04 2.11
N GLN A 86 -17.76 0.71 2.27
CA GLN A 86 -17.30 -0.68 2.38
C GLN A 86 -17.27 -1.18 3.84
N SER A 87 -17.93 -0.48 4.76
CA SER A 87 -17.99 -0.89 6.16
C SER A 87 -18.45 -2.35 6.31
N GLY A 88 -17.77 -3.10 7.20
CA GLY A 88 -18.02 -4.54 7.39
C GLY A 88 -17.33 -5.46 6.38
N LYS A 89 -16.73 -4.94 5.30
CA LYS A 89 -15.94 -5.75 4.36
C LYS A 89 -14.47 -5.86 4.78
N ALA A 90 -14.19 -6.82 5.66
CA ALA A 90 -12.85 -7.24 6.10
C ALA A 90 -11.86 -6.06 6.29
N ALA A 91 -10.74 -6.06 5.55
CA ALA A 91 -9.62 -5.14 5.74
C ALA A 91 -9.79 -3.79 5.03
N VAL A 92 -10.61 -3.71 3.97
CA VAL A 92 -10.68 -2.55 3.06
C VAL A 92 -11.00 -1.23 3.80
N PRO A 93 -11.98 -1.16 4.71
CA PRO A 93 -12.25 0.06 5.47
C PRO A 93 -11.10 0.57 6.32
N HIS A 94 -10.26 -0.34 6.79
CA HIS A 94 -9.10 0.01 7.60
C HIS A 94 -7.95 0.49 6.72
N LEU A 95 -7.70 -0.19 5.60
CA LEU A 95 -6.72 0.25 4.61
C LEU A 95 -7.04 1.63 4.06
N ALA A 96 -8.31 1.87 3.71
CA ALA A 96 -8.78 3.16 3.21
C ALA A 96 -8.57 4.30 4.23
N ARG A 97 -8.89 4.06 5.52
CA ARG A 97 -8.62 5.04 6.59
C ARG A 97 -7.13 5.27 6.83
N LEU A 98 -6.31 4.21 6.81
CA LEU A 98 -4.86 4.33 6.93
C LEU A 98 -4.28 5.19 5.80
N ALA A 99 -4.64 4.89 4.55
CA ALA A 99 -4.19 5.65 3.39
C ALA A 99 -4.64 7.12 3.45
N ALA A 100 -5.88 7.40 3.90
CA ALA A 100 -6.33 8.77 4.12
C ALA A 100 -5.52 9.49 5.21
N ALA A 101 -5.22 8.78 6.32
CA ALA A 101 -4.42 9.29 7.42
C ALA A 101 -2.97 9.58 6.99
N ASP A 102 -2.38 8.73 6.15
CA ASP A 102 -1.05 8.92 5.56
C ASP A 102 -1.01 10.20 4.73
N LEU A 103 -2.00 10.44 3.87
CA LEU A 103 -2.08 11.67 3.07
C LEU A 103 -2.21 12.93 3.92
N TYR A 104 -2.99 12.88 5.01
CA TYR A 104 -3.09 14.00 5.94
C TYR A 104 -1.77 14.23 6.70
N LEU A 105 -1.09 13.17 7.13
CA LEU A 105 0.22 13.28 7.79
C LEU A 105 1.29 13.82 6.83
N GLU A 106 1.30 13.35 5.57
CA GLU A 106 2.19 13.84 4.52
C GLU A 106 1.96 15.33 4.26
N ALA A 107 0.70 15.76 4.16
CA ALA A 107 0.34 17.16 3.98
C ALA A 107 0.84 18.05 5.13
N ALA A 108 0.68 17.59 6.37
CA ALA A 108 1.18 18.31 7.54
C ALA A 108 2.71 18.46 7.54
N ARG A 109 3.44 17.41 7.14
CA ARG A 109 4.90 17.36 7.16
C ARG A 109 5.54 18.18 6.04
N THR A 110 4.94 18.13 4.85
CA THR A 110 5.45 18.82 3.65
C THR A 110 4.92 20.24 3.53
N GLY A 111 3.77 20.53 4.14
CA GLY A 111 3.03 21.76 3.90
C GLY A 111 2.29 21.77 2.56
N ILE A 112 2.30 20.68 1.79
CA ILE A 112 1.54 20.58 0.54
C ILE A 112 0.10 20.18 0.89
N PRO A 113 -0.94 20.82 0.32
CA PRO A 113 -2.31 20.39 0.53
C PRO A 113 -2.53 18.91 0.19
N ALA A 114 -3.32 18.20 1.00
CA ALA A 114 -3.49 16.76 0.86
C ALA A 114 -4.05 16.38 -0.52
N GLY A 115 -3.41 15.41 -1.18
CA GLY A 115 -3.76 14.95 -2.52
C GLY A 115 -3.19 15.75 -3.67
N MET A 116 -2.45 16.84 -3.39
CA MET A 116 -1.67 17.56 -4.39
C MET A 116 -0.24 17.03 -4.45
N THR A 117 0.37 17.20 -5.62
CA THR A 117 1.79 16.93 -5.85
C THR A 117 2.45 18.16 -6.42
N LEU A 118 3.75 18.32 -6.15
CA LEU A 118 4.56 19.34 -6.82
C LEU A 118 4.78 18.94 -8.28
N ASP A 119 4.95 19.93 -9.14
CA ASP A 119 5.47 19.71 -10.48
C ASP A 119 6.95 19.28 -10.45
N PRO A 120 7.56 18.88 -11.58
CA PRO A 120 8.98 18.52 -11.64
C PRO A 120 9.95 19.64 -11.23
N MET A 121 9.47 20.88 -11.15
CA MET A 121 10.25 22.06 -10.74
C MET A 121 10.06 22.40 -9.26
N GLY A 122 9.26 21.61 -8.52
CA GLY A 122 9.00 21.81 -7.10
C GLY A 122 7.98 22.91 -6.80
N VAL A 123 7.17 23.32 -7.78
CA VAL A 123 6.17 24.39 -7.67
C VAL A 123 4.78 23.78 -7.48
N LEU A 124 3.97 24.44 -6.64
CA LEU A 124 2.56 24.10 -6.47
C LEU A 124 1.75 24.53 -7.70
N PRO A 125 0.63 23.86 -8.01
CA PRO A 125 -0.29 24.30 -9.05
C PRO A 125 -0.75 25.75 -8.84
N ASP A 126 -1.03 26.46 -9.93
CA ASP A 126 -1.47 27.86 -9.90
C ASP A 126 -2.67 28.06 -8.96
N GLY A 127 -2.58 29.07 -8.10
CA GLY A 127 -3.62 29.41 -7.12
C GLY A 127 -3.65 28.53 -5.87
N VAL A 128 -2.69 27.61 -5.71
CA VAL A 128 -2.54 26.78 -4.51
C VAL A 128 -1.34 27.25 -3.69
N GLU A 129 -1.58 27.56 -2.43
CA GLU A 129 -0.54 27.93 -1.47
C GLU A 129 -0.16 26.75 -0.57
N PHE A 130 1.05 26.82 -0.01
CA PHE A 130 1.46 25.91 1.05
C PHE A 130 0.59 26.13 2.30
N LEU A 131 0.39 25.06 3.05
CA LEU A 131 -0.36 25.08 4.29
C LEU A 131 0.33 25.95 5.34
N THR A 132 -0.45 26.82 5.96
CA THR A 132 -0.08 27.53 7.18
C THR A 132 0.09 26.56 8.36
N ASP A 133 0.75 26.98 9.43
CA ASP A 133 0.95 26.13 10.61
C ASP A 133 -0.36 25.71 11.28
N ALA A 134 -1.37 26.58 11.27
CA ALA A 134 -2.71 26.25 11.74
C ALA A 134 -3.36 25.15 10.89
N GLN A 135 -3.23 25.23 9.56
CA GLN A 135 -3.73 24.20 8.65
C GLN A 135 -2.95 22.89 8.80
N LYS A 136 -1.63 22.92 8.97
CA LYS A 136 -0.83 21.72 9.26
C LYS A 136 -1.30 21.04 10.55
N ALA A 137 -1.58 21.81 11.60
CA ALA A 137 -2.13 21.27 12.84
C ALA A 137 -3.50 20.61 12.64
N GLU A 138 -4.37 21.17 11.79
CA GLU A 138 -5.64 20.57 11.40
C GLU A 138 -5.44 19.26 10.64
N GLN A 139 -4.48 19.20 9.70
CA GLN A 139 -4.16 17.95 9.00
C GLN A 139 -3.64 16.86 9.96
N LEU A 140 -2.80 17.22 10.94
CA LEU A 140 -2.39 16.28 11.99
C LEU A 140 -3.57 15.79 12.82
N ALA A 141 -4.58 16.64 13.07
CA ALA A 141 -5.78 16.22 13.79
C ALA A 141 -6.60 15.21 13.00
N LYS A 142 -6.81 15.45 11.70
CA LYS A 142 -7.47 14.51 10.79
C LYS A 142 -6.71 13.19 10.69
N ALA A 143 -5.38 13.23 10.58
CA ALA A 143 -4.55 12.02 10.58
C ALA A 143 -4.71 11.22 11.88
N ALA A 144 -4.61 11.88 13.04
CA ALA A 144 -4.77 11.23 14.34
C ALA A 144 -6.16 10.58 14.51
N GLU A 145 -7.22 11.25 14.06
CA GLU A 145 -8.58 10.71 14.11
C GLU A 145 -8.67 9.39 13.34
N GLN A 146 -8.18 9.37 12.10
CA GLN A 146 -8.29 8.19 11.24
C GLN A 146 -7.39 7.04 11.72
N TYR A 147 -6.15 7.31 12.12
CA TYR A 147 -5.31 6.29 12.75
C TYR A 147 -5.93 5.78 14.05
N GLY A 148 -6.46 6.67 14.89
CA GLY A 148 -7.14 6.31 16.14
C GLY A 148 -8.32 5.38 15.90
N ALA A 149 -9.16 5.68 14.91
CA ALA A 149 -10.29 4.85 14.53
C ALA A 149 -9.86 3.43 14.08
N VAL A 150 -8.76 3.32 13.34
CA VAL A 150 -8.22 2.01 12.92
C VAL A 150 -7.62 1.28 14.12
N ALA A 151 -6.79 1.92 14.93
CA ALA A 151 -6.18 1.32 16.13
C ALA A 151 -7.24 0.79 17.09
N GLN A 152 -8.31 1.54 17.35
CA GLN A 152 -9.40 1.12 18.22
C GLN A 152 -10.12 -0.12 17.72
N LYS A 153 -10.37 -0.22 16.40
CA LYS A 153 -11.13 -1.33 15.80
C LYS A 153 -10.30 -2.59 15.57
N THR A 154 -8.99 -2.48 15.50
CA THR A 154 -8.09 -3.58 15.09
C THR A 154 -7.24 -4.12 16.24
N THR A 155 -6.99 -3.33 17.28
CA THR A 155 -6.27 -3.80 18.48
C THR A 155 -7.01 -4.96 19.13
N GLY A 156 -6.29 -6.04 19.48
CA GLY A 156 -6.86 -7.25 20.07
C GLY A 156 -7.31 -8.29 19.05
N ASN A 157 -7.42 -7.95 17.76
CA ASN A 157 -7.69 -8.90 16.70
C ASN A 157 -6.38 -9.34 16.02
N ARG A 158 -5.94 -10.58 16.27
CA ARG A 158 -4.71 -11.14 15.71
C ARG A 158 -4.70 -11.13 14.17
N GLY A 159 -5.86 -11.33 13.53
CA GLY A 159 -6.00 -11.28 12.07
C GLY A 159 -5.86 -9.87 11.48
N MET A 160 -5.96 -8.83 12.32
CA MET A 160 -5.83 -7.41 11.93
C MET A 160 -4.60 -6.75 12.55
N ALA A 161 -3.66 -7.52 13.09
CA ALA A 161 -2.51 -6.98 13.81
C ALA A 161 -1.65 -6.04 12.95
N LEU A 162 -1.50 -6.28 11.65
CA LEU A 162 -0.77 -5.35 10.75
C LEU A 162 -1.45 -3.98 10.63
N HIS A 163 -2.79 -3.94 10.62
CA HIS A 163 -3.53 -2.67 10.59
C HIS A 163 -3.37 -1.92 11.91
N ALA A 164 -3.41 -2.64 13.04
CA ALA A 164 -3.17 -2.07 14.35
C ALA A 164 -1.74 -1.50 14.48
N ILE A 165 -0.74 -2.24 13.98
CA ILE A 165 0.66 -1.80 13.97
C ILE A 165 0.82 -0.55 13.10
N GLY A 166 0.28 -0.54 11.88
CA GLY A 166 0.32 0.63 11.00
C GLY A 166 -0.34 1.85 11.62
N ALA A 167 -1.52 1.67 12.24
CA ALA A 167 -2.21 2.75 12.94
C ALA A 167 -1.42 3.30 14.13
N LEU A 168 -0.76 2.44 14.91
CA LEU A 168 0.05 2.87 16.05
C LEU A 168 1.34 3.57 15.62
N TYR A 169 1.96 3.16 14.50
CA TYR A 169 3.05 3.93 13.89
C TYR A 169 2.57 5.33 13.49
N GLY A 170 1.43 5.42 12.81
CA GLY A 170 0.84 6.69 12.38
C GLY A 170 0.55 7.62 13.55
N LEU A 171 -0.07 7.11 14.63
CA LEU A 171 -0.32 7.88 15.86
C LEU A 171 0.97 8.36 16.51
N ALA A 172 2.00 7.51 16.58
CA ALA A 172 3.31 7.91 17.11
C ALA A 172 3.94 9.01 16.25
N SER A 173 3.90 8.90 14.92
CA SER A 173 4.42 9.94 14.02
C SER A 173 3.63 11.26 14.09
N VAL A 174 2.32 11.21 14.33
CA VAL A 174 1.53 12.43 14.59
C VAL A 174 1.97 13.07 15.92
N ALA A 175 2.15 12.28 16.97
CA ALA A 175 2.63 12.78 18.26
C ALA A 175 4.05 13.37 18.15
N GLU A 176 4.97 12.72 17.44
CA GLU A 176 6.31 13.27 17.12
C GLU A 176 6.22 14.60 16.38
N SER A 177 5.35 14.69 15.36
CA SER A 177 5.14 15.92 14.58
C SER A 177 4.58 17.07 15.42
N ARG A 178 3.90 16.76 16.54
CA ARG A 178 3.40 17.73 17.52
C ARG A 178 4.38 18.00 18.66
N SER A 179 5.57 17.40 18.63
CA SER A 179 6.54 17.41 19.74
C SER A 179 5.98 16.82 21.06
N GLU A 180 4.94 15.98 20.97
CA GLU A 180 4.33 15.27 22.10
C GLU A 180 5.06 13.93 22.33
N PHE A 181 6.36 13.97 22.60
CA PHE A 181 7.23 12.78 22.64
C PHE A 181 6.80 11.72 23.67
N ASP A 182 6.19 12.14 24.78
CA ASP A 182 5.68 11.19 25.78
C ASP A 182 4.51 10.37 25.22
N LYS A 183 3.60 10.99 24.46
CA LYS A 183 2.52 10.28 23.75
C LYS A 183 3.08 9.41 22.63
N ALA A 184 4.11 9.86 21.92
CA ALA A 184 4.77 9.03 20.91
C ALA A 184 5.35 7.75 21.54
N ARG A 185 5.98 7.88 22.72
CA ARG A 185 6.50 6.74 23.51
C ARG A 185 5.40 5.77 23.90
N GLU A 186 4.25 6.26 24.35
CA GLU A 186 3.08 5.42 24.66
C GLU A 186 2.60 4.63 23.43
N HIS A 187 2.47 5.30 22.29
CA HIS A 187 2.04 4.65 21.05
C HIS A 187 3.03 3.58 20.57
N TYR A 188 4.33 3.85 20.60
CA TYR A 188 5.36 2.85 20.26
C TYR A 188 5.40 1.68 21.26
N THR A 189 5.14 1.93 22.54
CA THR A 189 5.08 0.88 23.56
C THR A 189 3.93 -0.08 23.26
N ARG A 190 2.73 0.47 23.04
CA ARG A 190 1.56 -0.32 22.63
C ARG A 190 1.77 -1.06 21.31
N LEU A 191 2.48 -0.43 20.36
CA LEU A 191 2.85 -1.07 19.10
C LEU A 191 3.73 -2.30 19.34
N ALA A 192 4.76 -2.17 20.17
CA ALA A 192 5.67 -3.28 20.49
C ALA A 192 4.95 -4.45 21.17
N GLU A 193 3.96 -4.15 22.03
CA GLU A 193 3.09 -5.17 22.65
C GLU A 193 2.24 -5.90 21.60
N VAL A 194 1.52 -5.15 20.77
CA VAL A 194 0.66 -5.72 19.69
C VAL A 194 1.49 -6.54 18.71
N ALA A 195 2.65 -6.03 18.30
CA ALA A 195 3.56 -6.71 17.38
C ALA A 195 4.13 -8.00 17.99
N THR A 196 4.58 -7.96 19.26
CA THR A 196 5.07 -9.15 19.96
C THR A 196 3.97 -10.21 20.08
N ALA A 197 2.77 -9.83 20.51
CA ALA A 197 1.66 -10.76 20.69
C ALA A 197 1.25 -11.46 19.37
N ALA A 198 1.33 -10.74 18.24
CA ALA A 198 1.03 -11.25 16.92
C ALA A 198 2.19 -12.01 16.25
N GLY A 199 3.41 -11.97 16.81
CA GLY A 199 4.60 -12.61 16.26
C GLY A 199 5.42 -11.77 15.28
N PHE A 200 5.13 -10.47 15.16
CA PHE A 200 5.86 -9.52 14.30
C PHE A 200 7.08 -8.94 15.03
N THR A 201 8.07 -9.79 15.32
CA THR A 201 9.24 -9.45 16.15
C THR A 201 10.08 -8.28 15.58
N ILE A 202 10.21 -8.19 14.25
CA ILE A 202 10.93 -7.08 13.58
C ILE A 202 10.25 -5.73 13.89
N GLN A 203 8.92 -5.68 13.85
CA GLN A 203 8.17 -4.46 14.14
C GLN A 203 8.27 -4.07 15.61
N ALA A 204 8.22 -5.06 16.52
CA ALA A 204 8.42 -4.82 17.94
C ALA A 204 9.83 -4.27 18.24
N ALA A 205 10.87 -4.81 17.59
CA ALA A 205 12.24 -4.33 17.73
C ALA A 205 12.40 -2.90 17.17
N ALA A 206 11.81 -2.61 16.00
CA ALA A 206 11.85 -1.28 15.41
C ALA A 206 11.19 -0.23 16.31
N ALA A 207 10.03 -0.54 16.92
CA ALA A 207 9.37 0.37 17.85
C ALA A 207 10.19 0.61 19.12
N LYS A 208 10.83 -0.43 19.68
CA LYS A 208 11.76 -0.27 20.83
C LYS A 208 12.94 0.63 20.49
N LYS A 209 13.54 0.45 19.31
CA LYS A 209 14.63 1.31 18.85
C LYS A 209 14.17 2.77 18.70
N ARG A 210 12.97 3.01 18.17
CA ARG A 210 12.39 4.36 18.08
C ARG A 210 12.24 5.00 19.46
N ILE A 211 11.75 4.25 20.45
CA ILE A 211 11.62 4.69 21.85
C ILE A 211 12.96 5.16 22.43
N GLU A 212 14.05 4.45 22.14
CA GLU A 212 15.41 4.80 22.59
C GLU A 212 15.89 6.13 21.98
N THR A 213 15.55 6.38 20.71
CA THR A 213 15.96 7.59 19.98
C THR A 213 15.04 8.81 20.15
N LEU A 214 13.88 8.65 20.82
CA LEU A 214 12.90 9.75 20.97
C LEU A 214 13.48 10.98 21.67
N ASP A 215 14.36 10.77 22.66
CA ASP A 215 14.97 11.88 23.41
C ASP A 215 16.00 12.64 22.56
N GLU A 216 16.63 11.97 21.58
CA GLU A 216 17.51 12.61 20.60
C GLU A 216 16.72 13.55 19.68
N LEU A 217 15.52 13.13 19.23
CA LEU A 217 14.64 13.97 18.41
C LEU A 217 14.23 15.26 19.12
N ARG A 218 14.05 15.23 20.44
CA ARG A 218 13.75 16.41 21.26
C ARG A 218 14.87 17.46 21.22
N SER A 219 16.12 17.03 21.01
CA SER A 219 17.31 17.88 21.02
C SER A 219 17.86 18.21 19.62
N MET A 220 17.19 17.77 18.55
CA MET A 220 17.63 18.04 17.20
C MET A 220 17.60 19.56 16.88
N PRO A 221 18.65 20.10 16.25
CA PRO A 221 18.68 21.50 15.84
C PRO A 221 17.62 21.77 14.77
N ARG A 222 16.95 22.92 14.89
CA ARG A 222 15.99 23.39 13.89
C ARG A 222 16.72 23.67 12.58
N LEU A 223 16.19 23.14 11.48
CA LEU A 223 16.60 23.54 10.14
C LEU A 223 15.85 24.83 9.78
N TYR A 224 16.59 25.88 9.48
CA TYR A 224 16.04 27.17 9.05
C TYR A 224 15.78 27.15 7.55
N ALA A 225 14.69 27.77 7.12
CA ALA A 225 14.49 28.02 5.69
C ALA A 225 15.57 28.98 5.18
N GLN A 226 15.93 28.93 3.89
CA GLN A 226 16.99 29.75 3.30
C GLN A 226 16.80 31.26 3.58
N GLY A 227 15.55 31.75 3.60
CA GLY A 227 15.23 33.15 3.92
C GLY A 227 15.28 33.52 5.40
N GLU A 228 15.37 32.54 6.30
CA GLU A 228 15.53 32.74 7.76
C GLU A 228 17.02 32.71 8.17
N ILE A 229 17.92 32.31 7.27
CA ILE A 229 19.36 32.34 7.51
C ILE A 229 19.81 33.79 7.45
N TRP A 230 20.29 34.32 8.58
CA TRP A 230 20.90 35.64 8.62
C TRP A 230 22.08 35.69 7.64
N THR A 231 21.96 36.51 6.62
CA THR A 231 23.09 36.84 5.75
C THR A 231 23.73 38.10 6.32
N PRO A 232 25.00 38.08 6.76
CA PRO A 232 25.68 39.30 7.17
C PRO A 232 25.56 40.33 6.05
N PRO A 233 25.16 41.59 6.32
CA PRO A 233 25.39 42.64 5.36
C PRO A 233 26.90 42.68 5.14
N ILE A 234 27.36 42.30 3.96
CA ILE A 234 28.74 42.55 3.54
C ILE A 234 28.83 44.06 3.47
N GLY A 235 29.24 44.69 4.57
CA GLY A 235 29.64 46.08 4.57
C GLY A 235 30.83 46.19 3.63
N ALA A 236 30.60 46.69 2.42
CA ALA A 236 31.65 47.09 1.52
C ALA A 236 32.33 48.34 2.09
N THR A 237 33.04 48.21 3.21
CA THR A 237 33.97 49.25 3.62
C THR A 237 35.28 48.95 2.90
N PRO A 238 35.73 49.83 1.97
CA PRO A 238 37.01 49.66 1.32
C PRO A 238 38.11 49.53 2.36
N ILE A 239 38.91 48.47 2.25
CA ILE A 239 40.04 48.25 3.13
C ILE A 239 41.19 49.08 2.58
N GLN A 240 41.66 50.06 3.35
CA GLN A 240 42.87 50.80 3.01
C GLN A 240 44.08 50.11 3.65
N VAL A 241 44.99 49.63 2.82
CA VAL A 241 46.23 48.99 3.26
C VAL A 241 47.41 49.90 2.91
N ARG A 242 48.28 50.16 3.88
CA ARG A 242 49.56 50.87 3.63
C ARG A 242 50.61 49.87 3.18
N THR A 243 51.20 50.13 2.02
CA THR A 243 52.30 49.34 1.45
C THR A 243 53.62 49.72 2.13
N ALA A 244 54.63 48.85 2.04
CA ALA A 244 55.95 49.07 2.65
C ALA A 244 56.64 50.37 2.17
N ASP A 245 56.30 50.84 0.97
CA ASP A 245 56.82 52.08 0.38
C ASP A 245 56.08 53.35 0.85
N GLY A 246 55.09 53.23 1.75
CA GLY A 246 54.34 54.34 2.33
C GLY A 246 53.06 54.74 1.59
N ASP A 247 52.82 54.18 0.41
CA ASP A 247 51.60 54.40 -0.36
C ASP A 247 50.38 53.69 0.26
N THR A 248 49.21 54.31 0.12
CA THR A 248 47.95 53.73 0.60
C THR A 248 47.15 53.21 -0.59
N VAL A 249 46.93 51.90 -0.62
CA VAL A 249 46.13 51.23 -1.66
C VAL A 249 44.73 50.98 -1.10
N THR A 250 43.72 51.45 -1.82
CA THR A 250 42.32 51.18 -1.51
C THR A 250 41.90 49.90 -2.21
N ILE A 251 41.54 48.88 -1.44
CA ILE A 251 40.97 47.65 -1.97
C ILE A 251 39.45 47.78 -1.85
N ASP A 252 38.80 48.11 -2.97
CA ASP A 252 37.34 48.00 -3.07
C ASP A 252 36.97 46.51 -3.03
N PRO A 253 36.11 46.08 -2.09
CA PRO A 253 35.60 44.72 -2.12
C PRO A 253 34.67 44.60 -3.33
N THR A 254 35.18 44.05 -4.43
CA THR A 254 34.33 43.57 -5.51
C THR A 254 33.34 42.60 -4.87
N PRO A 255 32.01 42.78 -5.03
CA PRO A 255 31.07 41.80 -4.51
C PRO A 255 31.44 40.46 -5.14
N VAL A 256 31.83 39.51 -4.30
CA VAL A 256 31.92 38.12 -4.73
C VAL A 256 30.50 37.76 -5.12
N ARG A 257 30.21 37.85 -6.43
CA ARG A 257 29.00 37.31 -7.03
C ARG A 257 28.91 35.91 -6.44
N SER A 258 27.87 35.62 -5.66
CA SER A 258 27.62 34.28 -5.16
C SER A 258 27.70 33.38 -6.37
N GLY A 259 28.83 32.67 -6.50
CA GLY A 259 29.00 31.72 -7.57
C GLY A 259 27.88 30.73 -7.34
N THR A 260 27.02 30.56 -8.33
CA THR A 260 26.37 29.27 -8.54
C THR A 260 27.47 28.24 -8.32
N PHE A 261 27.37 27.47 -7.25
CA PHE A 261 28.14 26.24 -7.17
C PHE A 261 27.57 25.36 -8.28
N GLU A 262 28.09 25.52 -9.51
CA GLU A 262 28.14 24.42 -10.44
C GLU A 262 28.99 23.36 -9.74
N GLN A 263 28.31 22.48 -9.01
CA GLN A 263 28.85 21.16 -8.73
C GLN A 263 28.96 20.47 -10.09
N THR A 264 30.02 20.75 -10.82
CA THR A 264 30.52 19.79 -11.79
C THR A 264 31.01 18.59 -10.98
N PRO A 265 30.46 17.38 -11.18
CA PRO A 265 30.99 16.20 -10.54
C PRO A 265 32.42 16.03 -11.01
N ARG A 266 33.38 16.22 -10.10
CA ARG A 266 34.78 15.90 -10.35
C ARG A 266 34.91 14.38 -10.35
N VAL A 267 34.69 13.77 -11.51
CA VAL A 267 35.06 12.38 -11.76
C VAL A 267 36.59 12.31 -11.76
N GLY A 268 37.15 11.84 -10.64
CA GLY A 268 38.54 11.43 -10.59
C GLY A 268 38.74 10.23 -11.50
N GLY A 269 39.52 10.41 -12.56
CA GLY A 269 39.98 9.31 -13.40
C GLY A 269 40.89 8.37 -12.61
N GLY A 270 40.59 7.08 -12.68
CA GLY A 270 41.39 6.04 -12.05
C GLY A 270 40.78 4.65 -12.20
N SER A 271 41.10 4.01 -13.34
CA SER A 271 40.94 2.59 -13.71
C SER A 271 39.53 2.03 -13.95
N ASP A 272 39.28 1.72 -15.22
CA ASP A 272 38.22 0.86 -15.75
C ASP A 272 38.12 -0.49 -15.02
N PRO A 273 36.93 -0.90 -14.58
CA PRO A 273 36.53 -2.29 -14.57
C PRO A 273 35.82 -2.61 -15.89
N ALA A 274 36.30 -3.65 -16.58
CA ALA A 274 35.72 -4.19 -17.80
C ALA A 274 34.20 -4.38 -17.68
N THR A 275 33.48 -3.85 -18.67
CA THR A 275 32.05 -4.07 -18.91
C THR A 275 31.78 -5.57 -19.06
N PRO A 276 30.93 -6.19 -18.22
CA PRO A 276 30.31 -7.47 -18.56
C PRO A 276 29.32 -7.21 -19.69
N ASP A 277 29.43 -8.00 -20.77
CA ASP A 277 28.51 -7.98 -21.92
C ASP A 277 27.04 -7.92 -21.47
N ALA A 278 26.36 -6.86 -21.87
CA ALA A 278 24.91 -6.79 -21.77
C ALA A 278 24.30 -7.78 -22.79
N PRO A 279 23.26 -8.56 -22.40
CA PRO A 279 22.56 -9.40 -23.35
C PRO A 279 21.91 -8.54 -24.43
N LYS A 280 22.12 -8.95 -25.69
CA LYS A 280 21.46 -8.38 -26.86
C LYS A 280 19.94 -8.38 -26.64
N GLN A 281 19.31 -7.23 -26.83
CA GLN A 281 17.87 -7.15 -27.05
C GLN A 281 17.59 -7.83 -28.38
N ASP A 282 16.82 -8.92 -28.34
CA ASP A 282 16.25 -9.52 -29.53
C ASP A 282 15.31 -8.50 -30.20
N GLU A 283 15.55 -8.23 -31.48
CA GLU A 283 14.62 -7.53 -32.35
C GLU A 283 13.30 -8.31 -32.41
N PRO A 284 12.14 -7.64 -32.42
CA PRO A 284 10.86 -8.31 -32.57
C PRO A 284 10.75 -8.95 -33.97
N ASP A 285 10.42 -10.24 -33.96
CA ASP A 285 10.19 -11.09 -35.13
C ASP A 285 9.06 -10.49 -36.01
N PRO A 286 9.26 -10.29 -37.33
CA PRO A 286 8.25 -9.73 -38.22
C PRO A 286 6.99 -10.59 -38.44
N ASP A 287 6.96 -11.82 -37.91
CA ASP A 287 5.89 -12.81 -38.17
C ASP A 287 4.90 -13.02 -37.01
N GLU A 288 4.84 -12.12 -36.02
CA GLU A 288 3.81 -12.21 -34.97
C GLU A 288 2.42 -11.76 -35.51
N PRO A 289 1.37 -12.61 -35.44
CA PRO A 289 0.06 -12.28 -36.00
C PRO A 289 -0.60 -11.15 -35.20
N LYS A 290 -0.98 -10.08 -35.92
CA LYS A 290 -1.74 -8.95 -35.38
C LYS A 290 -2.98 -9.43 -34.60
N PRO A 291 -3.26 -8.87 -33.41
CA PRO A 291 -4.53 -9.07 -32.72
C PRO A 291 -5.68 -8.64 -33.63
N GLU A 292 -6.63 -9.54 -33.89
CA GLU A 292 -7.85 -9.23 -34.62
C GLU A 292 -8.65 -8.17 -33.85
N GLU A 293 -8.97 -7.10 -34.56
CA GLU A 293 -9.83 -6.02 -34.13
C GLU A 293 -11.23 -6.57 -33.82
N PRO A 294 -11.81 -6.31 -32.63
CA PRO A 294 -13.13 -6.83 -32.30
C PRO A 294 -14.18 -6.21 -33.22
N LYS A 295 -14.86 -7.07 -33.98
CA LYS A 295 -16.02 -6.71 -34.82
C LYS A 295 -17.06 -5.95 -33.99
N PRO A 296 -17.59 -4.82 -34.49
CA PRO A 296 -18.73 -4.14 -33.87
C PRO A 296 -19.93 -5.08 -33.78
N ALA A 297 -20.56 -5.11 -32.60
CA ALA A 297 -21.79 -5.86 -32.39
C ALA A 297 -22.89 -5.33 -33.31
N GLU A 298 -23.51 -6.26 -34.04
CA GLU A 298 -24.68 -6.04 -34.86
C GLU A 298 -25.86 -5.57 -33.98
N PRO A 299 -26.58 -4.50 -34.34
CA PRO A 299 -27.72 -4.05 -33.57
C PRO A 299 -28.85 -5.10 -33.62
N ALA A 300 -29.36 -5.47 -32.45
CA ALA A 300 -30.49 -6.38 -32.33
C ALA A 300 -31.73 -5.83 -33.07
N PRO A 301 -32.51 -6.67 -33.75
CA PRO A 301 -33.75 -6.27 -34.40
C PRO A 301 -34.79 -5.85 -33.36
N GLY A 302 -35.51 -4.78 -33.67
CA GLY A 302 -36.33 -4.03 -32.73
C GLY A 302 -37.50 -4.79 -32.08
N GLU A 303 -37.81 -4.30 -30.89
CA GLU A 303 -39.15 -4.18 -30.31
C GLU A 303 -39.32 -2.76 -29.79
#